data_AF-A0A2V9LDW8-F1
#
_entry.id   AF-A0A2V9LDW8-F1
#
_cell.length_a   1.000
_cell.length_b   1.000
_cell.length_c   1.000
_cell.angle_alpha   90.00
_cell.angle_beta   90.00
_cell.angle_gamma   90.00
#
_symmetry.space_group_name_H-M   'P 1'
#
loop_
_entity.id
_entity.type
_entity.pdbx_description
1 polymer ?
#
loop_
_entity_poly.entity_id
_entity_poly.type
_entity_poly.pdbx_seq_one_letter_code
_entity_poly.pdbx_strand_id
1 'polypeptide(L)'
;MMLIPLAIACPQCGSYDVVYSCKPDCCFNHVCGKCYTTFEPFTTKAGELTGEIGPLPPDPDPTDPTAACARCGETRLFAIRDSVGPAPWLVCVSCKTLLTLELSEVSPG
;
A
#
# COMPACT_ATOMS: atom_id res chain seq x y z
N MET A 1 2.27 8.53 -16.84
CA MET A 1 2.11 7.82 -15.56
C MET A 1 1.84 8.85 -14.49
N MET A 2 0.68 8.76 -13.83
CA MET A 2 0.34 9.61 -12.68
C MET A 2 0.37 8.74 -11.43
N LEU A 3 1.13 9.20 -10.43
CA LEU A 3 1.22 8.56 -9.13
C LEU A 3 0.25 9.22 -8.16
N ILE A 4 -0.35 8.41 -7.29
CA ILE A 4 -1.23 8.86 -6.22
C ILE A 4 -0.87 8.15 -4.91
N PRO A 5 -1.17 8.73 -3.74
CA PRO A 5 -1.02 8.05 -2.47
C PRO A 5 -1.69 6.67 -2.47
N LEU A 6 -1.12 5.73 -1.72
CA LEU A 6 -1.71 4.42 -1.55
C LEU A 6 -3.03 4.54 -0.78
N ALA A 7 -4.09 3.94 -1.32
CA ALA A 7 -5.37 3.79 -0.65
C ALA A 7 -5.70 2.30 -0.56
N ILE A 8 -6.08 1.83 0.62
CA ILE A 8 -6.43 0.42 0.87
C ILE A 8 -7.88 0.38 1.36
N ALA A 9 -8.72 -0.38 0.67
CA ALA A 9 -10.07 -0.66 1.13
C ALA A 9 -10.03 -1.82 2.15
N CYS A 10 -10.83 -1.70 3.21
CA CYS A 10 -11.04 -2.79 4.16
C CYS A 10 -11.62 -4.01 3.44
N PRO A 11 -11.02 -5.21 3.58
CA PRO A 11 -11.48 -6.41 2.88
C PRO A 11 -12.85 -6.91 3.38
N GLN A 12 -13.27 -6.48 4.57
CA GLN A 12 -14.54 -6.92 5.18
C GLN A 12 -15.72 -6.02 4.81
N CYS A 13 -15.55 -4.70 4.84
CA CYS A 13 -16.65 -3.75 4.65
C CYS A 13 -16.46 -2.77 3.48
N GLY A 14 -15.32 -2.81 2.80
CA GLY A 14 -15.00 -1.92 1.67
C GLY A 14 -14.69 -0.46 2.04
N SER A 15 -14.69 -0.10 3.33
CA SER A 15 -14.36 1.25 3.77
C SER A 15 -12.89 1.58 3.55
N TYR A 16 -12.59 2.81 3.14
CA TYR A 16 -11.22 3.35 3.03
C TYR A 16 -10.76 4.09 4.31
N ASP A 17 -11.59 4.09 5.35
CA ASP A 17 -11.24 4.61 6.69
C ASP A 17 -10.31 3.60 7.38
N VAL A 18 -9.06 3.55 6.94
CA VAL A 18 -8.05 2.58 7.35
C VAL A 18 -6.86 3.35 7.89
N VAL A 19 -6.43 3.00 9.09
CA VAL A 19 -5.24 3.60 9.73
C VAL A 19 -4.18 2.54 9.96
N TYR A 20 -2.92 2.94 9.81
CA TYR A 20 -1.80 2.12 10.25
C TYR A 20 -1.71 2.12 11.77
N SER A 21 -1.66 0.93 12.39
CA SER A 21 -1.56 0.74 13.83
C SER A 21 -0.24 0.07 14.19
N CYS A 22 0.63 0.82 14.88
CA CYS A 22 1.84 0.28 15.51
C CYS A 22 1.47 -0.43 16.82
N LYS A 23 0.96 -1.67 16.78
CA LYS A 23 1.01 -2.52 17.98
C LYS A 23 2.48 -2.86 18.32
N PRO A 24 2.82 -3.13 19.60
CA PRO A 24 4.21 -3.18 20.07
C PRO A 24 5.15 -4.20 19.40
N ASP A 25 4.61 -5.20 18.71
CA ASP A 25 5.39 -6.27 18.04
C ASP A 25 5.54 -6.07 16.51
N CYS A 26 5.15 -4.89 16.01
CA CYS A 26 5.25 -4.31 14.64
C CYS A 26 5.76 -5.15 13.46
N CYS A 27 4.81 -5.69 12.69
CA CYS A 27 4.79 -5.68 11.22
C CYS A 27 3.48 -4.98 10.79
N PHE A 28 3.47 -4.32 9.62
CA PHE A 28 2.38 -3.49 9.08
C PHE A 28 0.95 -3.99 9.40
N ASN A 29 0.36 -3.57 10.52
CA ASN A 29 -1.00 -3.92 10.90
C ASN A 29 -1.93 -2.72 10.68
N HIS A 30 -2.91 -2.89 9.80
CA HIS A 30 -3.88 -1.85 9.48
C HIS A 30 -5.21 -2.18 10.13
N VAL A 31 -5.91 -1.15 10.59
CA VAL A 31 -7.19 -1.29 11.28
C VAL A 31 -8.23 -0.44 10.56
N CYS A 32 -9.38 -1.05 10.26
CA CYS A 32 -10.53 -0.33 9.74
C CYS A 32 -11.23 0.47 10.85
N GLY A 33 -11.36 1.79 10.68
CA GLY A 33 -12.08 2.69 11.59
C GLY A 33 -13.60 2.48 11.64
N LYS A 34 -14.16 1.65 10.74
CA LYS A 34 -15.61 1.35 10.68
C LYS A 34 -16.00 0.02 11.32
N CYS A 35 -15.35 -1.07 10.91
CA CYS A 35 -15.69 -2.42 11.36
C CYS A 35 -14.60 -3.08 12.19
N TYR A 36 -13.53 -2.35 12.53
CA TYR A 36 -12.41 -2.81 13.37
C TYR A 36 -11.64 -4.03 12.85
N THR A 37 -11.96 -4.53 11.65
CA THR A 37 -11.18 -5.56 10.97
C THR A 37 -9.72 -5.12 10.86
N THR A 38 -8.82 -6.02 11.24
CA THR A 38 -7.39 -5.84 11.06
C THR A 38 -6.91 -6.66 9.87
N PHE A 39 -5.85 -6.19 9.21
CA PHE A 39 -5.23 -6.88 8.09
C PHE A 39 -3.82 -6.36 7.87
N GLU A 40 -2.99 -7.15 7.21
CA GLU A 40 -1.61 -6.80 6.88
C GLU A 40 -1.45 -6.66 5.35
N PRO A 41 -1.04 -5.50 4.83
CA PRO A 41 -0.70 -5.38 3.42
C PRO A 41 0.72 -5.91 3.16
N PHE A 42 0.84 -6.77 2.15
CA PHE A 42 2.14 -7.21 1.65
C PHE A 42 2.24 -6.97 0.15
N THR A 43 3.46 -6.75 -0.33
CA THR A 43 3.71 -6.53 -1.76
C THR A 43 4.49 -7.67 -2.38
N THR A 44 4.23 -7.92 -3.66
CA THR A 44 4.98 -8.88 -4.49
C THR A 44 5.59 -8.15 -5.67
N LYS A 45 6.83 -8.50 -6.04
CA LYS A 45 7.50 -7.93 -7.22
C LYS A 45 6.78 -8.36 -8.51
N ALA A 46 6.31 -7.38 -9.27
CA ALA A 46 5.66 -7.57 -10.57
C ALA A 46 6.55 -7.14 -11.75
N GLY A 47 7.56 -6.31 -11.50
CA GLY A 47 8.47 -5.83 -12.54
C GLY A 47 9.31 -4.65 -12.08
N GLU A 48 9.83 -3.88 -13.04
CA GLU A 48 10.61 -2.66 -12.79
C GLU A 48 10.23 -1.61 -13.83
N LEU A 49 10.13 -0.35 -13.40
CA LEU A 49 9.93 0.79 -14.29
C LEU A 49 11.27 1.26 -14.84
N THR A 50 11.36 1.36 -16.17
CA THR A 50 12.49 1.99 -16.85
C THR A 50 12.15 3.45 -17.16
N GLY A 51 13.10 4.35 -16.94
CA GLY A 51 12.94 5.79 -17.18
C GLY A 51 12.68 6.63 -15.92
N GLU A 52 12.23 7.86 -16.15
CA GLU A 52 11.92 8.83 -15.11
C GLU A 52 10.53 8.58 -14.52
N ILE A 53 10.43 8.72 -13.19
CA ILE A 53 9.15 8.67 -12.49
C ILE A 53 8.66 10.12 -12.38
N GLY A 54 7.51 10.40 -13.01
CA GLY A 54 6.90 11.74 -13.08
C GLY A 54 6.52 12.29 -11.70
N PRO A 55 6.10 13.58 -11.62
CA PRO A 55 6.17 14.37 -10.40
C PRO A 55 5.64 13.57 -9.22
N LEU A 56 6.52 13.34 -8.25
CA LEU A 56 6.19 12.55 -7.09
C LEU A 56 5.10 13.29 -6.31
N PRO A 57 4.05 12.59 -5.86
CA PRO A 57 3.14 13.15 -4.87
C PRO A 57 3.93 13.53 -3.62
N PRO A 58 3.37 14.40 -2.75
CA PRO A 58 3.96 14.61 -1.43
C PRO A 58 4.08 13.28 -0.69
N ASP A 59 5.01 13.22 0.25
CA ASP A 59 5.15 12.05 1.10
C ASP A 59 3.84 11.81 1.87
N PRO A 60 3.40 10.54 1.99
CA PRO A 60 2.18 10.20 2.71
C PRO A 60 2.29 10.53 4.20
N ASP A 61 1.16 10.76 4.86
CA ASP A 61 1.13 10.96 6.31
C ASP A 61 1.60 9.67 7.02
N PRO A 62 2.32 9.74 8.15
CA PRO A 62 2.75 8.56 8.90
C PRO A 62 1.60 7.63 9.35
N THR A 63 0.37 8.15 9.42
CA THR A 63 -0.83 7.40 9.79
C THR A 63 -1.59 6.82 8.59
N ASP A 64 -1.25 7.26 7.36
CA ASP A 64 -1.86 6.75 6.14
C ASP A 64 -1.54 5.27 5.93
N PRO A 65 -2.42 4.54 5.23
CA PRO A 65 -2.14 3.17 4.82
C PRO A 65 -0.83 3.05 4.02
N THR A 66 0.11 2.26 4.55
CA THR A 66 1.39 1.97 3.89
C THR A 66 1.65 0.46 3.72
N ALA A 67 2.67 0.09 2.95
CA ALA A 67 3.18 -1.27 2.81
C ALA A 67 4.69 -1.23 2.49
N ALA A 68 5.44 -2.28 2.82
CA ALA A 68 6.86 -2.36 2.47
C ALA A 68 7.07 -2.83 1.02
N CYS A 69 8.08 -2.27 0.35
CA CYS A 69 8.53 -2.73 -0.96
C CYS A 69 9.12 -4.15 -0.87
N ALA A 70 8.61 -5.08 -1.69
CA ALA A 70 9.11 -6.45 -1.80
C ALA A 70 10.59 -6.57 -2.21
N ARG A 71 11.20 -5.51 -2.77
CA ARG A 71 12.61 -5.52 -3.19
C ARG A 71 13.54 -4.90 -2.15
N CYS A 72 13.21 -3.72 -1.63
CA CYS A 72 14.14 -2.94 -0.79
C CYS A 72 13.59 -2.58 0.60
N GLY A 73 12.39 -3.02 0.96
CA GLY A 73 11.78 -2.78 2.28
C GLY A 73 11.24 -1.37 2.52
N GLU A 74 11.59 -0.39 1.68
CA GLU A 74 11.10 0.98 1.79
C GLU A 74 9.57 1.08 1.70
N THR A 75 8.99 2.00 2.47
CA THR A 75 7.53 2.24 2.55
C THR A 75 7.02 3.33 1.61
N ARG A 76 7.93 3.98 0.88
CA ARG A 76 7.63 5.04 -0.08
C ARG A 76 7.09 4.46 -1.39
N LEU A 77 5.85 3.96 -1.31
CA LEU A 77 5.10 3.36 -2.39
C LEU A 77 3.96 4.28 -2.84
N PHE A 78 3.70 4.31 -4.14
CA PHE A 78 2.57 5.03 -4.71
C PHE A 78 1.79 4.15 -5.66
N ALA A 79 0.47 4.32 -5.69
CA ALA A 79 -0.38 3.66 -6.66
C ALA A 79 -0.31 4.37 -8.02
N ILE A 80 -0.38 3.59 -9.10
CA ILE A 80 -0.43 4.10 -10.46
C ILE A 80 -1.91 4.27 -10.83
N ARG A 81 -2.38 5.52 -10.97
CA ARG A 81 -3.82 5.83 -11.13
C ARG A 81 -4.49 5.09 -12.29
N ASP A 82 -3.75 4.91 -13.39
CA ASP A 82 -4.27 4.31 -14.63
C ASP A 82 -4.00 2.80 -14.75
N SER A 83 -3.61 2.12 -13.66
CA SER A 83 -3.34 0.68 -13.71
C SER A 83 -4.62 -0.09 -14.04
N VAL A 84 -4.63 -0.79 -15.16
CA VAL A 84 -5.74 -1.67 -15.57
C VAL A 84 -5.48 -3.07 -15.02
N GLY A 85 -6.28 -3.50 -14.05
CA GLY A 85 -6.16 -4.82 -13.43
C GLY A 85 -7.05 -4.98 -12.19
N PRO A 86 -7.19 -6.20 -11.64
CA PRO A 86 -8.05 -6.48 -10.47
C PRO A 86 -7.50 -5.89 -9.16
N ALA A 87 -6.21 -5.50 -9.12
CA ALA A 87 -5.56 -4.89 -7.98
C ALA A 87 -4.70 -3.69 -8.44
N PRO A 88 -4.54 -2.64 -7.62
CA PRO A 88 -3.75 -1.48 -7.98
C PRO A 88 -2.28 -1.86 -8.12
N TRP A 89 -1.65 -1.43 -9.22
CA TRP A 89 -0.19 -1.54 -9.34
C TRP A 89 0.45 -0.43 -8.51
N LEU A 90 1.47 -0.80 -7.75
CA LEU A 90 2.27 0.14 -6.98
C LEU A 90 3.66 0.29 -7.61
N VAL A 91 4.27 1.45 -7.40
CA VAL A 91 5.69 1.68 -7.66
C VAL A 91 6.38 2.08 -6.37
N CYS A 92 7.52 1.45 -6.09
CA CYS A 92 8.47 1.95 -5.11
C CYS A 92 9.33 3.03 -5.78
N VAL A 93 9.23 4.28 -5.32
CA VAL A 93 9.97 5.39 -5.95
C VAL A 93 11.47 5.37 -5.60
N SER A 94 11.85 4.66 -4.53
CA SER A 94 13.25 4.51 -4.12
C SER A 94 14.04 3.56 -5.03
N CYS A 95 13.44 2.43 -5.45
CA CYS A 95 14.12 1.41 -6.26
C CYS A 95 13.46 1.15 -7.63
N LYS A 96 12.44 1.93 -7.99
CA LYS A 96 11.67 1.85 -9.25
C LYS A 96 11.00 0.48 -9.49
N THR A 97 10.80 -0.32 -8.46
CA THR A 97 10.16 -1.64 -8.58
C THR A 97 8.66 -1.49 -8.73
N LEU A 98 8.08 -2.20 -9.72
CA LEU A 98 6.64 -2.38 -9.85
C LEU A 98 6.20 -3.53 -8.95
N LEU A 99 5.11 -3.31 -8.23
CA LEU A 99 4.62 -4.19 -7.19
C LEU A 99 3.11 -4.43 -7.36
N THR A 100 2.65 -5.61 -6.99
CA THR A 100 1.24 -5.85 -6.65
C THR A 100 1.05 -5.75 -5.15
N LEU A 101 -0.18 -5.47 -4.72
CA LEU A 101 -0.59 -5.41 -3.32
C LEU A 101 -1.62 -6.50 -3.02
N GLU A 102 -1.40 -7.22 -1.94
CA GLU A 102 -2.30 -8.23 -1.41
C GLU A 102 -2.50 -8.00 0.09
N LEU A 103 -3.59 -8.53 0.65
CA LEU A 103 -3.93 -8.41 2.06
C LEU A 103 -3.90 -9.81 2.72
N SER A 104 -3.15 -9.94 3.82
CA SER A 104 -3.04 -11.16 4.63
C SER A 104 -3.48 -10.91 6.07
N GLU A 105 -3.44 -11.96 6.89
CA GLU A 105 -3.71 -11.91 8.33
C GLU A 105 -5.02 -11.17 8.67
N VAL A 106 -6.04 -11.36 7.83
CA VAL A 106 -7.33 -10.68 7.98
C VAL A 106 -8.04 -11.23 9.22
N SER A 107 -8.22 -10.37 10.22
CA SER A 107 -8.95 -10.68 11.45
C SER A 107 -10.22 -9.82 11.51
N PRO A 108 -11.42 -10.42 11.42
CA PRO A 108 -12.67 -9.68 11.59
C PRO A 108 -12.77 -9.00 12.96
N GLY A 109 -13.38 -7.82 12.99
CA GLY A 109 -13.66 -7.07 14.21
C GLY A 109 -15.04 -7.37 14.80
#